data_AF-A0A9W5PVR4-F1
#
_entry.id   AF-A0A9W5PVR4-F1
#
_cell.length_a   1.000
_cell.length_b   1.000
_cell.length_c   1.000
_cell.angle_alpha   90.00
_cell.angle_beta   90.00
_cell.angle_gamma   90.00
#
_symmetry.space_group_name_H-M   'P 1'
#
loop_
_entity.id
_entity.type
_entity.pdbx_description
1 polymer ?
#
loop_
_entity_poly.entity_id
_entity_poly.type
_entity_poly.pdbx_seq_one_letter_code
_entity_poly.pdbx_strand_id
1 'polypeptide(L)'
;MDNQKNDMRVVESRIQVNGLQETIVGLVQKVNILEEALATKVDITHIQEVIQQSVVIKKINDSKSVGVDCKVGISLDGRVVAKSIVEHTADSIQGRVIKGSEINETR
;
A
#
# COMPACT_ATOMS: atom_id res chain seq x y z
N MET A 1 42.71 66.30 14.22
CA MET A 1 42.93 65.29 13.17
C MET A 1 42.28 63.95 13.50
N ASP A 2 42.32 63.50 14.75
CA ASP A 2 41.83 62.15 15.11
C ASP A 2 40.33 61.93 14.92
N ASN A 3 39.50 62.97 15.11
CA ASN A 3 38.05 62.85 14.93
C ASN A 3 37.65 62.55 13.48
N GLN A 4 38.26 63.23 12.52
CA GLN A 4 38.00 63.02 11.08
C GLN A 4 38.42 61.62 10.61
N LYS A 5 39.50 61.07 11.17
CA LYS A 5 39.95 59.70 10.90
C LYS A 5 38.96 58.67 11.45
N ASN A 6 38.39 58.92 12.63
CA ASN A 6 37.36 58.05 13.20
C ASN A 6 36.06 58.09 12.40
N ASP A 7 35.63 59.28 11.96
CA ASP A 7 34.44 59.45 11.13
C ASP A 7 34.53 58.67 9.82
N MET A 8 35.70 58.71 9.16
CA MET A 8 35.94 57.96 7.92
C MET A 8 35.84 56.44 8.13
N ARG A 9 36.41 55.92 9.22
CA ARG A 9 36.32 54.49 9.56
C ARG A 9 34.89 54.04 9.85
N VAL A 10 34.07 54.90 10.45
CA VAL A 10 32.65 54.62 10.69
C VAL A 10 31.90 54.52 9.37
N VAL A 11 32.18 55.41 8.41
CA VAL A 11 31.57 55.35 7.07
C VAL A 11 31.94 54.07 6.33
N GLU A 12 33.23 53.70 6.33
CA GLU A 12 33.69 52.44 5.72
C GLU A 12 33.01 51.22 6.35
N SER A 13 32.92 51.19 7.68
CA SER A 13 32.26 50.10 8.41
C SER A 13 30.78 50.01 8.04
N ARG A 14 30.08 51.13 7.87
CA ARG A 14 28.67 51.15 7.44
C ARG A 14 28.49 50.59 6.03
N ILE A 15 29.38 50.93 5.10
CA ILE A 15 29.32 50.40 3.72
C ILE A 15 29.50 48.88 3.74
N GLN A 16 30.46 48.37 4.51
CA GLN A 16 30.67 46.93 4.65
C GLN A 16 29.46 46.23 5.27
N VAL A 17 28.89 46.79 6.35
CA VAL A 17 27.70 46.24 7.01
C VAL A 17 26.52 46.18 6.04
N ASN A 18 26.30 47.23 5.23
CA ASN A 18 25.23 47.25 4.24
C ASN A 18 25.42 46.16 3.16
N GLY A 19 26.63 46.01 2.64
CA GLY A 19 26.92 44.95 1.65
C GLY A 19 26.75 43.54 2.21
N LEU A 20 27.11 43.34 3.49
CA LEU A 20 26.85 42.08 4.19
C LEU A 20 25.35 41.83 4.37
N GLN A 21 24.56 42.86 4.72
CA GLN A 21 23.10 42.73 4.82
C GLN A 21 22.46 42.32 3.49
N GLU A 22 22.85 42.95 2.38
CA GLU A 22 22.36 42.59 1.05
C GLU A 22 22.70 41.13 0.70
N THR A 23 23.92 40.71 1.01
CA THR A 23 24.37 39.32 0.80
C THR A 23 23.54 38.34 1.63
N ILE A 24 23.29 38.65 2.90
CA ILE A 24 22.47 37.81 3.80
C ILE A 24 21.04 37.68 3.28
N VAL A 25 20.42 38.79 2.85
CA VAL A 25 19.06 38.76 2.26
C VAL A 25 19.02 37.85 1.03
N GLY A 26 20.01 37.96 0.14
CA GLY A 26 20.11 37.10 -1.03
C GLY A 26 20.32 35.62 -0.68
N LEU A 27 21.08 35.33 0.38
CA LEU A 27 21.26 33.95 0.87
C LEU A 27 19.96 33.39 1.46
N VAL A 28 19.24 34.15 2.29
CA VAL A 28 17.96 33.73 2.87
C VAL A 28 16.96 33.34 1.78
N GLN A 29 16.85 34.16 0.73
CA GLN A 29 15.97 33.84 -0.42
C GLN A 29 16.36 32.52 -1.11
N LYS A 30 17.66 32.31 -1.35
CA LYS A 30 18.15 31.06 -1.97
C LYS A 30 17.90 29.84 -1.10
N VAL A 31 18.09 29.96 0.21
CA VAL A 31 17.82 28.87 1.18
C VAL A 31 16.34 28.52 1.16
N ASN A 32 15.43 29.50 1.23
CA ASN A 32 13.99 29.24 1.19
C ASN A 32 13.57 28.49 -0.09
N ILE A 33 14.08 28.90 -1.25
CA ILE A 33 13.80 28.22 -2.53
C ILE A 33 14.30 26.75 -2.50
N LEU A 34 15.48 26.51 -1.92
CA LEU A 34 16.04 25.16 -1.80
C LEU A 34 15.24 24.29 -0.82
N GLU A 35 14.77 24.86 0.28
CA GLU A 35 13.91 24.17 1.25
C GLU A 35 12.57 23.76 0.62
N GLU A 36 11.92 24.67 -0.10
CA GLU A 36 10.69 24.37 -0.85
C GLU A 36 10.93 23.28 -1.91
N ALA A 37 12.00 23.39 -2.69
CA ALA A 37 12.34 22.38 -3.70
C ALA A 37 12.65 21.01 -3.07
N LEU A 38 13.31 20.97 -1.91
CA LEU A 38 13.60 19.73 -1.21
C LEU A 38 12.33 19.07 -0.68
N ALA A 39 11.39 19.84 -0.12
CA ALA A 39 10.10 19.33 0.32
C ALA A 39 9.36 18.59 -0.81
N THR A 40 9.32 19.17 -2.03
CA THR A 40 8.67 18.51 -3.18
C THR A 40 9.39 17.22 -3.63
N LYS A 41 10.71 17.09 -3.42
CA LYS A 41 11.43 15.84 -3.75
C LYS A 41 11.12 14.71 -2.76
N VAL A 42 10.89 15.03 -1.49
CA VAL A 42 10.44 14.05 -0.49
C VAL A 42 9.08 13.47 -0.90
N ASP A 43 8.19 14.28 -1.50
CA ASP A 43 6.93 13.79 -2.05
C ASP A 43 7.11 12.83 -3.24
N ILE A 44 8.13 13.07 -4.09
CA ILE A 44 8.45 12.15 -5.20
C ILE A 44 8.87 10.77 -4.68
N THR A 45 9.60 10.68 -3.56
CA THR A 45 9.95 9.38 -2.95
C THR A 45 8.70 8.62 -2.52
N HIS A 46 7.73 9.29 -1.91
CA HIS A 46 6.45 8.66 -1.56
C HIS A 46 5.70 8.17 -2.80
N ILE A 47 5.69 8.95 -3.89
CA ILE A 47 5.07 8.53 -5.17
C ILE A 47 5.78 7.29 -5.73
N GLN A 48 7.11 7.19 -5.64
CA GLN A 48 7.86 6.01 -6.07
C GLN A 48 7.46 4.75 -5.29
N GLU A 49 7.28 4.86 -3.98
CA GLU A 49 6.80 3.75 -3.14
C GLU A 49 5.37 3.34 -3.51
N VAL A 50 4.47 4.30 -3.74
CA VAL A 50 3.09 4.04 -4.21
C VAL A 50 3.09 3.32 -5.56
N ILE A 51 3.97 3.72 -6.49
CA ILE A 51 4.11 3.05 -7.79
C ILE A 51 4.58 1.60 -7.60
N GLN A 52 5.55 1.34 -6.72
CA GLN A 52 6.03 -0.01 -6.43
C GLN A 52 4.92 -0.90 -5.83
N GLN A 53 4.17 -0.39 -4.85
CA GLN A 53 3.03 -1.09 -4.27
C GLN A 53 1.95 -1.38 -5.32
N SER A 54 1.69 -0.42 -6.21
CA SER A 54 0.72 -0.58 -7.31
C SER A 54 1.12 -1.69 -8.28
N VAL A 55 2.42 -1.84 -8.58
CA VAL A 55 2.94 -2.96 -9.40
C VAL A 55 2.70 -4.31 -8.72
N VAL A 56 2.87 -4.40 -7.39
CA VAL A 56 2.58 -5.64 -6.63
C VAL A 56 1.09 -5.98 -6.69
N ILE A 57 0.21 -5.00 -6.44
CA ILE A 57 -1.25 -5.20 -6.52
C ILE A 57 -1.67 -5.67 -7.90
N LYS A 58 -1.13 -5.05 -8.96
CA LYS A 58 -1.41 -5.47 -10.34
C LYS A 58 -1.01 -6.93 -10.56
N LYS A 59 0.18 -7.35 -10.11
CA LYS A 59 0.61 -8.76 -10.21
C LYS A 59 -0.30 -9.72 -9.45
N ILE A 60 -0.84 -9.33 -8.30
CA ILE A 60 -1.80 -10.13 -7.54
C ILE A 60 -3.12 -10.26 -8.32
N ASN A 61 -3.65 -9.16 -8.84
CA ASN A 61 -4.89 -9.17 -9.62
C ASN A 61 -4.75 -9.95 -10.93
N ASP A 62 -3.59 -9.87 -11.58
CA ASP A 62 -3.28 -10.61 -12.81
C ASP A 62 -2.94 -12.08 -12.51
N SER A 63 -2.69 -12.45 -11.24
CA SER A 63 -2.36 -13.83 -10.87
C SER A 63 -3.59 -14.72 -11.00
N LYS A 64 -3.38 -15.94 -11.51
CA LYS A 64 -4.45 -16.93 -11.57
C LYS A 64 -4.89 -17.27 -10.15
N SER A 65 -6.19 -17.11 -9.88
CA SER A 65 -6.82 -17.61 -8.66
C SER A 65 -6.56 -19.11 -8.54
N VAL A 66 -5.68 -19.49 -7.61
CA VAL A 66 -5.56 -20.88 -7.19
C VAL A 66 -6.71 -21.12 -6.23
N GLY A 67 -7.82 -21.62 -6.75
CA GLY A 67 -8.89 -22.15 -5.93
C GLY A 67 -8.34 -23.33 -5.14
N VAL A 68 -8.03 -23.10 -3.86
CA VAL A 68 -7.64 -24.19 -2.98
C VAL A 68 -8.93 -24.96 -2.67
N ASP A 69 -9.11 -26.11 -3.30
CA ASP A 69 -10.19 -27.03 -2.96
C ASP A 69 -9.92 -27.62 -1.57
N CYS A 70 -10.19 -26.83 -0.55
CA CYS A 70 -10.07 -27.22 0.84
C CYS A 70 -11.20 -28.21 1.14
N LYS A 71 -10.90 -29.50 1.00
CA LYS A 71 -11.80 -30.57 1.42
C LYS A 71 -11.88 -30.57 2.95
N VAL A 72 -12.89 -29.91 3.49
CA VAL A 72 -13.23 -29.99 4.91
C VAL A 72 -13.97 -31.30 5.14
N GLY A 73 -13.27 -32.28 5.73
CA GLY A 73 -13.90 -33.52 6.20
C GLY A 73 -14.60 -33.28 7.52
N ILE A 74 -15.91 -33.52 7.58
CA ILE A 74 -16.67 -33.51 8.83
C ILE A 74 -16.82 -34.98 9.26
N SER A 75 -16.05 -35.41 10.26
CA SER A 75 -16.26 -36.71 10.91
C SER A 75 -17.33 -36.54 12.00
N LEU A 76 -18.43 -37.26 11.85
CA LEU A 76 -19.53 -37.26 12.82
C LEU A 76 -19.55 -38.62 13.52
N ASP A 77 -19.10 -38.68 14.77
CA ASP A 77 -19.03 -39.91 15.59
C ASP A 77 -20.40 -40.33 16.16
N GLY A 78 -21.50 -40.08 15.43
CA GLY A 78 -22.86 -40.29 15.94
C GLY A 78 -23.95 -40.34 14.87
N ARG A 79 -25.22 -40.42 15.30
CA ARG A 79 -26.39 -40.49 14.39
C ARG A 79 -26.67 -39.12 13.77
N VAL A 80 -26.44 -38.99 12.47
CA VAL A 80 -26.70 -37.78 11.68
C VAL A 80 -28.09 -37.85 11.06
N VAL A 81 -28.98 -36.91 11.42
CA VAL A 81 -30.24 -36.69 10.68
C VAL A 81 -30.03 -35.49 9.78
N ALA A 82 -29.61 -35.73 8.55
CA ALA A 82 -29.48 -34.69 7.54
C ALA A 82 -30.85 -34.43 6.89
N LYS A 83 -31.51 -33.33 7.27
CA LYS A 83 -32.68 -32.83 6.54
C LYS A 83 -32.19 -32.07 5.31
N SER A 84 -32.09 -32.77 4.20
CA SER A 84 -31.79 -32.18 2.90
C SER A 84 -33.05 -31.47 2.36
N ILE A 85 -32.98 -30.17 2.11
CA ILE A 85 -33.95 -29.46 1.26
C ILE A 85 -33.27 -29.33 -0.09
N VAL A 86 -33.42 -30.36 -0.93
CA VAL A 86 -33.03 -30.27 -2.33
C VAL A 86 -34.29 -30.03 -3.14
N GLU A 87 -34.37 -28.86 -3.76
CA GLU A 87 -35.31 -28.58 -4.82
C GLU A 87 -34.81 -29.32 -6.08
N HIS A 88 -35.41 -30.46 -6.38
CA HIS A 88 -35.10 -31.25 -7.56
C HIS A 88 -36.03 -30.85 -8.71
N THR A 89 -35.50 -30.20 -9.76
CA THR A 89 -36.11 -30.31 -11.09
C THR A 89 -35.78 -31.72 -11.61
N ALA A 90 -36.78 -32.58 -11.57
CA ALA A 90 -36.64 -34.01 -11.80
C ALA A 90 -36.31 -34.31 -13.27
N ASP A 91 -35.03 -34.49 -13.62
CA ASP A 91 -34.65 -35.10 -14.91
C ASP A 91 -33.34 -35.90 -14.93
N SER A 92 -32.62 -36.11 -13.81
CA SER A 92 -31.42 -36.98 -13.85
C SER A 92 -31.01 -37.60 -12.52
N ILE A 93 -31.87 -38.46 -11.95
CA ILE A 93 -31.36 -39.57 -11.14
C ILE A 93 -31.30 -40.79 -12.06
N GLN A 94 -30.22 -40.90 -12.85
CA GLN A 94 -29.94 -42.12 -13.61
C GLN A 94 -29.30 -43.14 -12.66
N GLY A 95 -30.13 -43.75 -11.82
CA GLY A 95 -29.75 -44.84 -10.93
C GLY A 95 -29.31 -46.06 -11.74
N ARG A 96 -28.00 -46.28 -11.84
CA ARG A 96 -27.45 -47.50 -12.42
C ARG A 96 -27.61 -48.62 -11.39
N VAL A 97 -28.53 -49.55 -11.64
CA VAL A 97 -28.71 -50.75 -10.81
C VAL A 97 -27.45 -51.63 -10.96
N ILE A 98 -26.61 -51.67 -9.93
CA ILE A 98 -25.57 -52.69 -9.82
C ILE A 98 -26.27 -53.93 -9.27
N LYS A 99 -26.51 -54.93 -10.13
CA LYS A 99 -26.98 -56.25 -9.72
C LYS A 99 -25.88 -56.93 -8.89
N GLY A 100 -26.16 -57.25 -7.63
CA GLY A 100 -25.26 -58.09 -6.83
C GLY A 100 -25.57 -58.07 -5.34
N SER A 101 -25.98 -59.24 -4.83
CA SER A 101 -26.06 -59.66 -3.42
C SER A 101 -27.39 -59.42 -2.71
N GLU A 102 -28.04 -60.54 -2.38
CA GLU A 102 -29.22 -60.66 -1.54
C GLU A 102 -29.03 -59.93 -0.20
N ILE A 103 -30.00 -59.10 0.17
CA ILE A 103 -30.10 -58.55 1.52
C ILE A 103 -31.19 -59.36 2.22
N ASN A 104 -30.76 -60.35 2.99
CA ASN A 104 -31.64 -61.09 3.88
C ASN A 104 -32.06 -60.18 5.03
N GLU A 105 -33.30 -59.69 5.01
CA GLU A 105 -33.90 -59.06 6.17
C GLU A 105 -34.22 -60.14 7.21
N THR A 106 -33.67 -59.95 8.41
CA THR A 106 -33.88 -60.83 9.55
C THR A 106 -35.10 -60.31 10.33
N ARG A 107 -36.17 -61.12 10.32
CA ARG A 107 -37.41 -61.11 11.14
C ARG A 107 -38.42 -59.98 10.95
#